data_AF-A0A7Y4NJN4-F1
#
_entry.id   AF-A0A7Y4NJN4-F1
#
_cell.length_a   1.000
_cell.length_b   1.000
_cell.length_c   1.000
_cell.angle_alpha   90.00
_cell.angle_beta   90.00
_cell.angle_gamma   90.00
#
_symmetry.space_group_name_H-M   'P 1'
#
loop_
_entity.id
_entity.type
_entity.pdbx_description
1 polymer ?
#
loop_
_entity_poly.entity_id
_entity_poly.type
_entity_poly.pdbx_seq_one_letter_code
_entity_poly.pdbx_strand_id
1 'polypeptide(L)'
;AKAADGSLRDGLSLLDQAIAYAGGALREDVVRTMLGTVDRTQVAAMLDALADGDGPRLLQVVAALAEFSPDWSGVLEALAEGLHRIQVQQLVPGAAAAEGLDVAAFAERLRPEVVQLWYQMALNGRRDLPLAPSPRAGFE
;
A
#
# COMPACT_ATOMS: atom_id res chain seq x y z
N ALA A 1 4.42 13.94 -2.39
CA ALA A 1 5.53 14.71 -1.79
C ALA A 1 5.15 15.07 -0.35
N LYS A 2 5.61 14.30 0.64
CA LYS A 2 5.37 14.56 2.07
C LYS A 2 6.39 13.79 2.93
N ALA A 3 7.67 14.12 2.80
CA ALA A 3 8.76 13.46 3.53
C ALA A 3 9.87 14.44 3.98
N ALA A 4 9.50 15.66 4.38
CA ALA A 4 10.47 16.68 4.77
C ALA A 4 9.98 17.53 5.95
N ASP A 5 9.54 16.89 7.03
CA ASP A 5 9.14 17.59 8.25
C ASP A 5 10.04 17.28 9.45
N GLY A 6 11.35 17.40 9.23
CA GLY A 6 12.36 17.30 10.28
C GLY A 6 13.77 17.37 9.69
N SER A 7 14.43 18.52 9.83
CA SER A 7 15.86 18.75 9.55
C SER A 7 16.34 18.58 8.09
N LEU A 8 16.82 19.67 7.48
CA LEU A 8 17.56 19.67 6.20
C LEU A 8 18.74 18.67 6.17
N ARG A 9 19.27 18.29 7.34
CA ARG A 9 20.35 17.32 7.50
C ARG A 9 19.88 15.87 7.33
N ASP A 10 18.62 15.59 7.67
CA ASP A 10 18.05 14.25 7.59
C ASP A 10 17.64 13.95 6.15
N GLY A 11 17.12 14.96 5.45
CA GLY A 11 16.90 14.89 4.00
C GLY A 11 18.18 14.67 3.20
N LEU A 12 19.31 15.27 3.62
CA LEU A 12 20.61 15.06 2.98
C LEU A 12 21.18 13.67 3.30
N SER A 13 21.01 13.18 4.53
CA SER A 13 21.46 11.83 4.93
C SER A 13 20.68 10.72 4.22
N LEU A 14 19.36 10.90 4.04
CA LEU A 14 18.51 9.99 3.25
C LEU A 14 18.92 9.99 1.77
N LEU A 15 19.26 11.15 1.21
CA LEU A 15 19.76 11.26 -0.16
C LEU A 15 21.11 10.54 -0.32
N ASP A 16 22.04 10.72 0.61
CA ASP A 16 23.35 10.05 0.59
C ASP A 16 23.20 8.53 0.73
N GLN A 17 22.30 8.05 1.60
CA GLN A 17 21.97 6.62 1.71
C GLN A 17 21.36 6.08 0.41
N ALA A 18 20.48 6.84 -0.22
CA ALA A 18 19.83 6.45 -1.47
C ALA A 18 20.82 6.39 -2.65
N ILE A 19 21.78 7.32 -2.72
CA ILE A 19 22.85 7.31 -3.74
C ILE A 19 23.81 6.13 -3.52
N ALA A 20 24.18 5.83 -2.27
CA ALA A 20 25.07 4.72 -1.93
C ALA A 20 24.45 3.35 -2.25
N TYR A 21 23.14 3.19 -2.05
CA TYR A 21 22.42 1.94 -2.32
C TYR A 21 22.11 1.73 -3.82
N ALA A 22 21.87 2.81 -4.56
CA ALA A 22 21.49 2.76 -5.98
C ALA A 22 22.68 2.67 -6.97
N GLY A 23 23.92 2.49 -6.48
CA GLY A 23 25.10 2.34 -7.34
C GLY A 23 25.38 3.54 -8.26
N GLY A 24 24.96 4.75 -7.85
CA GLY A 24 25.22 6.00 -8.59
C GLY A 24 24.09 6.49 -9.51
N ALA A 25 22.97 5.78 -9.64
CA ALA A 25 21.79 6.28 -10.36
C ALA A 25 20.52 6.09 -9.52
N LEU A 26 20.01 7.20 -8.98
CA LEU A 26 18.80 7.21 -8.17
C LEU A 26 17.57 6.95 -9.07
N ARG A 27 17.06 5.72 -9.07
CA ARG A 27 15.85 5.36 -9.80
C ARG A 27 14.62 5.58 -8.89
N GLU A 28 13.51 6.04 -9.46
CA GLU A 28 12.30 6.44 -8.70
C GLU A 28 11.71 5.28 -7.87
N ASP A 29 11.78 4.06 -8.40
CA ASP A 29 11.43 2.81 -7.72
C ASP A 29 12.23 2.62 -6.43
N VAL A 30 13.55 2.80 -6.48
CA VAL A 30 14.43 2.67 -5.30
C VAL A 30 14.10 3.72 -4.23
N VAL A 31 13.80 4.96 -4.63
CA VAL A 31 13.43 6.04 -3.70
C VAL A 31 12.07 5.78 -3.05
N ARG A 32 11.08 5.28 -3.81
CA ARG A 32 9.76 4.90 -3.28
C ARG A 32 9.85 3.74 -2.30
N THR A 33 10.65 2.73 -2.64
CA THR A 33 10.96 1.60 -1.74
C THR A 33 11.67 2.08 -0.47
N MET A 34 12.63 3.00 -0.58
CA MET A 34 13.34 3.57 0.58
C MET A 34 12.51 4.50 1.45
N LEU A 35 11.58 5.26 0.87
CA LEU A 35 10.68 6.16 1.60
C LEU A 35 9.49 5.41 2.22
N GLY A 36 9.44 4.08 2.14
CA GLY A 36 8.36 3.26 2.69
C GLY A 36 7.01 3.50 2.01
N THR A 37 7.00 4.13 0.83
CA THR A 37 5.74 4.43 0.13
C THR A 37 5.32 3.18 -0.63
N VAL A 38 4.25 2.53 -0.19
CA VAL A 38 3.75 1.31 -0.84
C VAL A 38 3.44 1.55 -2.30
N ASP A 39 4.07 0.74 -3.16
CA ASP A 39 3.82 0.78 -4.59
C ASP A 39 2.36 0.39 -4.88
N ARG A 40 1.72 1.13 -5.79
CA ARG A 40 0.34 0.89 -6.24
C ARG A 40 0.20 -0.50 -6.85
N THR A 41 1.27 -1.04 -7.42
CA THR A 41 1.34 -2.42 -7.93
C THR A 41 1.12 -3.46 -6.83
N GLN A 42 1.66 -3.23 -5.63
CA GLN A 42 1.51 -4.16 -4.49
C GLN A 42 0.10 -4.09 -3.90
N VAL A 43 -0.50 -2.90 -3.86
CA VAL A 43 -1.92 -2.75 -3.50
C VAL A 43 -2.81 -3.51 -4.48
N ALA A 44 -2.56 -3.39 -5.79
CA ALA A 44 -3.28 -4.16 -6.80
C ALA A 44 -3.11 -5.67 -6.61
N ALA A 45 -1.89 -6.14 -6.34
CA ALA A 45 -1.61 -7.56 -6.11
C ALA A 45 -2.33 -8.12 -4.87
N MET A 46 -2.38 -7.36 -3.77
CA MET A 46 -3.16 -7.73 -2.58
C MET A 46 -4.67 -7.78 -2.89
N LEU A 47 -5.19 -6.77 -3.59
CA LEU A 47 -6.60 -6.71 -3.97
C LEU A 47 -6.99 -7.84 -4.92
N ASP A 48 -6.12 -8.23 -5.85
CA ASP A 48 -6.34 -9.39 -6.72
C ASP A 48 -6.42 -10.68 -5.91
N ALA A 49 -5.47 -10.92 -5.01
CA ALA A 49 -5.49 -12.12 -4.16
C ALA A 49 -6.74 -12.17 -3.27
N LEU A 50 -7.15 -11.03 -2.71
CA LEU A 50 -8.41 -10.90 -1.96
C LEU A 50 -9.65 -11.16 -2.82
N ALA A 51 -9.69 -10.61 -4.04
CA ALA A 51 -10.78 -10.80 -4.99
C ALA A 51 -10.94 -12.27 -5.41
N ASP A 52 -9.81 -12.96 -5.58
CA ASP A 52 -9.76 -14.37 -5.99
C ASP A 52 -9.93 -15.33 -4.79
N GLY A 53 -9.94 -14.82 -3.55
CA GLY A 53 -9.98 -15.65 -2.33
C GLY A 53 -8.72 -16.47 -2.10
N ASP A 54 -7.59 -16.05 -2.70
CA ASP A 54 -6.32 -16.77 -2.69
C ASP A 54 -5.43 -16.32 -1.52
N GLY A 55 -5.66 -16.95 -0.36
CA GLY A 55 -4.88 -16.72 0.86
C GLY A 55 -3.38 -17.01 0.69
N PRO A 56 -2.96 -18.14 0.08
CA PRO A 56 -1.55 -18.40 -0.22
C PRO A 56 -0.87 -17.30 -1.04
N ARG A 57 -1.52 -16.80 -2.10
CA ARG A 57 -1.00 -15.68 -2.90
C ARG A 57 -0.94 -14.40 -2.08
N LEU A 58 -1.95 -14.11 -1.26
CA LEU A 58 -1.93 -12.93 -0.38
C LEU A 58 -0.72 -12.95 0.56
N LEU A 59 -0.47 -14.07 1.24
CA LEU A 59 0.69 -14.20 2.13
C LEU A 59 2.03 -14.11 1.39
N GLN A 60 2.11 -14.54 0.13
CA GLN A 60 3.30 -14.34 -0.70
C GLN A 60 3.55 -12.86 -1.01
N VAL A 61 2.50 -12.10 -1.30
CA VAL A 61 2.61 -10.63 -1.50
C VAL A 61 3.08 -9.95 -0.20
N VAL A 62 2.53 -10.35 0.95
CA VAL A 62 2.97 -9.84 2.26
C VAL A 62 4.43 -10.21 2.57
N ALA A 63 4.85 -11.44 2.25
CA ALA A 63 6.22 -11.88 2.44
C ALA A 63 7.21 -11.06 1.58
N ALA A 64 6.86 -10.79 0.32
CA ALA A 64 7.68 -9.97 -0.58
C ALA A 64 7.78 -8.52 -0.09
N LEU A 65 6.68 -7.94 0.41
CA LEU A 65 6.71 -6.62 1.04
C LEU A 65 7.66 -6.61 2.24
N ALA A 66 7.62 -7.64 3.07
CA ALA A 66 8.43 -7.73 4.29
C ALA A 66 9.94 -7.73 4.04
N GLU A 67 10.42 -8.13 2.86
CA GLU A 67 11.85 -8.11 2.48
C GLU A 67 12.46 -6.70 2.56
N PHE A 68 11.62 -5.67 2.43
CA PHE A 68 12.04 -4.26 2.43
C PHE A 68 11.67 -3.52 3.72
N SER A 69 11.26 -4.22 4.78
CA SER A 69 10.88 -3.64 6.08
C SER A 69 9.88 -2.47 5.94
N PRO A 70 8.68 -2.73 5.39
CA PRO A 70 7.75 -1.67 5.03
C PRO A 70 7.14 -1.02 6.28
N ASP A 71 6.66 0.21 6.13
CA ASP A 71 5.71 0.78 7.09
C ASP A 71 4.34 0.12 6.91
N TRP A 72 4.03 -0.87 7.77
CA TRP A 72 2.77 -1.61 7.75
C TRP A 72 1.53 -0.73 7.94
N SER A 73 1.65 0.38 8.69
CA SER A 73 0.56 1.34 8.82
C SER A 73 0.30 2.05 7.49
N GLY A 74 1.38 2.44 6.79
CA GLY A 74 1.33 2.97 5.43
C GLY A 74 0.79 1.99 4.40
N VAL A 75 1.05 0.68 4.56
CA VAL A 75 0.46 -0.36 3.70
C VAL A 75 -1.06 -0.45 3.88
N LEU A 76 -1.55 -0.45 5.12
CA LEU A 76 -2.99 -0.45 5.41
C LEU A 76 -3.66 0.85 4.93
N GLU A 77 -2.97 1.98 5.02
CA GLU A 77 -3.43 3.25 4.46
C GLU A 77 -3.58 3.20 2.94
N ALA A 78 -2.57 2.71 2.24
CA ALA A 78 -2.59 2.58 0.77
C ALA A 78 -3.67 1.60 0.30
N LEU A 79 -3.86 0.50 1.03
CA LEU A 79 -4.95 -0.45 0.78
C LEU A 79 -6.32 0.20 0.98
N ALA A 80 -6.51 0.93 2.09
CA ALA A 80 -7.75 1.66 2.37
C ALA A 80 -8.05 2.73 1.30
N GLU A 81 -7.04 3.45 0.81
CA GLU A 81 -7.18 4.41 -0.29
C GLU A 81 -7.58 3.72 -1.61
N GLY A 82 -7.01 2.55 -1.90
CA GLY A 82 -7.41 1.71 -3.05
C GLY A 82 -8.88 1.29 -2.97
N LEU A 83 -9.29 0.75 -1.82
CA LEU A 83 -10.67 0.31 -1.57
C LEU A 83 -11.66 1.47 -1.62
N HIS A 84 -11.31 2.63 -1.05
CA HIS A 84 -12.15 3.83 -1.13
C HIS A 84 -12.41 4.26 -2.57
N ARG A 85 -11.37 4.26 -3.42
CA ARG A 85 -11.51 4.61 -4.85
C ARG A 85 -12.42 3.63 -5.60
N ILE A 86 -12.28 2.33 -5.32
CA ILE A 86 -13.18 1.30 -5.86
C ILE A 86 -14.63 1.58 -5.42
N GLN A 87 -14.84 1.85 -4.14
CA GLN A 87 -16.18 2.16 -3.60
C GLN A 87 -16.79 3.42 -4.24
N VAL A 88 -15.98 4.48 -4.43
CA VAL A 88 -16.42 5.70 -5.12
C VAL A 88 -16.81 5.40 -6.56
N GLN A 89 -16.01 4.63 -7.29
CA GLN A 89 -16.33 4.24 -8.67
C GLN A 89 -17.62 3.40 -8.76
N GLN A 90 -17.88 2.52 -7.79
CA GLN A 90 -19.11 1.73 -7.73
C GLN A 90 -20.36 2.57 -7.47
N LEU A 91 -20.24 3.63 -6.65
CA LEU A 91 -21.37 4.48 -6.27
C LEU A 91 -21.60 5.66 -7.23
N VAL A 92 -20.52 6.17 -7.83
CA VAL A 92 -20.53 7.32 -8.73
C VAL A 92 -19.65 6.99 -9.95
N PRO A 93 -20.19 6.26 -10.95
CA PRO A 93 -19.45 5.88 -12.14
C PRO A 93 -18.86 7.09 -12.87
N GLY A 94 -17.55 7.05 -13.15
CA GLY A 94 -16.83 8.14 -13.84
C GLY A 94 -16.20 9.17 -12.92
N ALA A 95 -16.35 9.04 -11.59
CA ALA A 95 -15.72 9.91 -10.61
C ALA A 95 -14.22 9.63 -10.40
N ALA A 96 -13.74 8.41 -10.72
CA ALA A 96 -12.36 8.01 -10.47
C ALA A 96 -11.57 7.82 -11.77
N ALA A 97 -10.60 8.70 -12.02
CA ALA A 97 -9.48 8.43 -12.91
C ALA A 97 -8.26 8.11 -12.03
N ALA A 98 -7.68 6.91 -12.16
CA ALA A 98 -6.51 6.53 -11.38
C ALA A 98 -5.45 5.84 -12.24
N GLU A 99 -4.24 6.40 -12.24
CA GLU A 99 -3.05 5.74 -12.78
C GLU A 99 -2.56 4.66 -11.79
N GLY A 100 -2.22 3.48 -12.31
CA GLY A 100 -1.55 2.40 -11.57
C GLY A 100 -2.46 1.42 -10.80
N LEU A 101 -3.78 1.62 -10.76
CA LEU A 101 -4.77 0.65 -10.25
C LEU A 101 -5.96 0.65 -11.20
N ASP A 102 -6.33 -0.52 -11.73
CA ASP A 102 -7.51 -0.65 -12.60
C ASP A 102 -8.81 -0.63 -11.77
N VAL A 103 -9.14 0.56 -11.27
CA VAL A 103 -10.29 0.77 -10.39
C VAL A 103 -11.60 0.34 -11.05
N ALA A 104 -11.73 0.52 -12.36
CA ALA A 104 -12.91 0.12 -13.11
C ALA A 104 -13.08 -1.40 -13.10
N ALA A 105 -12.03 -2.16 -13.42
CA ALA A 105 -12.08 -3.63 -13.38
C ALA A 105 -12.41 -4.18 -11.98
N PHE A 106 -11.83 -3.61 -10.92
CA PHE A 106 -12.17 -4.00 -9.55
C PHE A 106 -13.60 -3.63 -9.17
N ALA A 107 -14.08 -2.45 -9.56
CA ALA A 107 -15.45 -1.99 -9.28
C ALA A 107 -16.49 -2.90 -9.91
N GLU A 108 -16.23 -3.44 -11.11
CA GLU A 108 -17.10 -4.39 -11.81
C GLU A 108 -17.06 -5.80 -11.20
N ARG A 109 -15.87 -6.28 -10.79
CA ARG A 109 -15.67 -7.64 -10.29
C ARG A 109 -16.10 -7.83 -8.83
N LEU A 110 -15.96 -6.79 -7.99
CA LEU A 110 -16.19 -6.88 -6.55
C LEU A 110 -17.61 -6.45 -6.17
N ARG A 111 -18.18 -7.07 -5.13
CA ARG A 111 -19.43 -6.60 -4.53
C ARG A 111 -19.19 -5.37 -3.64
N PRO A 112 -20.00 -4.31 -3.70
CA PRO A 112 -19.80 -3.10 -2.90
C PRO A 112 -19.72 -3.35 -1.39
N GLU A 113 -20.51 -4.29 -0.87
CA GLU A 113 -20.53 -4.60 0.56
C GLU A 113 -19.20 -5.23 1.03
N VAL A 114 -18.54 -5.98 0.15
CA VAL A 114 -17.24 -6.62 0.42
C VAL A 114 -16.13 -5.57 0.38
N VAL A 115 -16.16 -4.65 -0.59
CA VAL A 115 -15.22 -3.52 -0.66
C VAL A 115 -15.30 -2.68 0.61
N GLN A 116 -16.52 -2.33 1.04
CA GLN A 116 -16.73 -1.58 2.28
C GLN A 116 -16.28 -2.35 3.52
N LEU A 117 -16.50 -3.66 3.57
CA LEU A 117 -16.03 -4.51 4.68
C LEU A 117 -14.51 -4.49 4.77
N TRP A 118 -13.80 -4.73 3.66
CA TRP A 118 -12.34 -4.69 3.62
C TRP A 118 -11.80 -3.30 3.96
N TYR A 119 -12.48 -2.23 3.54
CA TYR A 119 -12.10 -0.87 3.91
C TYR A 119 -12.14 -0.67 5.42
N GLN A 120 -13.22 -1.11 6.07
CA GLN A 120 -13.34 -1.04 7.53
C GLN A 120 -12.30 -1.93 8.23
N MET A 121 -12.01 -3.12 7.70
CA MET A 121 -10.94 -3.98 8.21
C MET A 121 -9.57 -3.30 8.12
N ALA A 122 -9.25 -2.63 7.01
CA ALA A 122 -7.99 -1.90 6.88
C ALA A 122 -7.88 -0.74 7.88
N LEU A 123 -8.96 0.04 8.08
CA LEU A 123 -8.98 1.12 9.07
C LEU A 123 -8.82 0.61 10.50
N ASN A 124 -9.56 -0.45 10.87
CA ASN A 124 -9.49 -1.06 12.19
C ASN A 124 -8.13 -1.73 12.42
N GLY A 125 -7.63 -2.48 11.44
CA GLY A 125 -6.31 -3.08 11.47
C GLY A 125 -5.23 -2.03 11.71
N ARG A 126 -5.31 -0.86 11.05
CA ARG A 126 -4.33 0.21 11.26
C ARG A 126 -4.40 0.79 12.68
N ARG A 127 -5.60 0.93 13.24
CA ARG A 127 -5.80 1.37 14.64
C ARG A 127 -5.23 0.36 15.63
N ASP A 128 -5.43 -0.92 15.36
CA ASP A 128 -5.12 -2.02 16.29
C ASP A 128 -3.69 -2.57 16.08
N LEU A 129 -3.01 -2.18 14.99
CA LEU A 129 -1.66 -2.59 14.62
C LEU A 129 -0.62 -2.50 15.77
N PRO A 130 -0.58 -1.41 16.58
CA PRO A 130 0.38 -1.30 17.68
C PRO A 130 0.14 -2.29 18.82
N LEU A 131 -1.04 -2.91 18.88
CA LEU A 131 -1.43 -3.89 19.90
C LEU A 131 -1.01 -5.32 19.52
N ALA A 132 -0.60 -5.54 18.27
CA ALA A 132 -0.21 -6.85 17.77
C ALA A 132 1.16 -7.31 18.31
N PRO A 133 1.44 -8.63 18.39
CA PRO A 133 2.73 -9.16 18.83
C PRO A 133 3.92 -8.67 17.99
N SER A 134 3.68 -8.37 16.71
CA SER A 134 4.58 -7.63 15.83
C SER A 134 3.76 -6.87 14.77
N PRO A 135 4.26 -5.77 14.19
CA PRO A 135 3.56 -5.05 13.13
C PRO A 135 3.18 -5.94 11.93
N ARG A 136 4.07 -6.87 11.53
CA ARG A 136 3.78 -7.82 10.47
C ARG A 136 2.64 -8.77 10.84
N ALA A 137 2.67 -9.34 12.04
CA ALA A 137 1.61 -10.24 12.51
C ALA A 137 0.27 -9.54 12.77
N GLY A 138 0.25 -8.22 12.95
CA GLY A 138 -1.00 -7.44 12.99
C GLY A 138 -1.52 -7.04 11.61
N PHE A 139 -0.66 -7.08 10.59
CA PHE A 139 -1.03 -6.87 9.20
C PHE A 139 -1.56 -8.15 8.54
N GLU A 140 -0.92 -9.29 8.81
CA GLU A 140 -1.35 -10.64 8.38
C GLU A 140 -2.68 -11.07 9.02
#